data_AF-A0A955DS23-F1
#
_entry.id   AF-A0A955DS23-F1
#
_cell.length_a   1.000
_cell.length_b   1.000
_cell.length_c   1.000
_cell.angle_alpha   90.00
_cell.angle_beta   90.00
_cell.angle_gamma   90.00
#
_symmetry.space_group_name_H-M   'P 1'
#
loop_
_entity.id
_entity.type
_entity.pdbx_description
1 polymer ?
#
loop_
_entity_poly.entity_id
_entity_poly.type
_entity_poly.pdbx_seq_one_letter_code
_entity_poly.pdbx_strand_id
1 'polypeptide(L)'
;GTPFLTGESPLSGTIPARGQRTVTLPARIRFDELLQTLNRIRPGQTVPYDAQLGLTVGTPVHENGMRLPIATAGEFPIPDIPRISVDSVAFSELNLSQAVATLRLKVTNTNQFPVALDQMLTNLSLNGRTLATTDLGRAIQFEPNGTQVVELPITFSPLDAGVGLFDALRQSGTKYQTDGTLTLQTPFGPITMKY
;
A
#
# COMPACT_ATOMS: atom_id res chain seq x y z
N GLY A 1 -26.17 0.30 -9.23
CA GLY A 1 -25.08 -0.12 -8.33
C GLY A 1 -25.50 0.07 -6.88
N THR A 2 -24.73 -0.45 -5.93
CA THR A 2 -24.90 -0.16 -4.50
C THR A 2 -24.24 1.18 -4.19
N PRO A 3 -24.94 2.15 -3.56
CA PRO A 3 -24.31 3.40 -3.16
C PRO A 3 -23.29 3.14 -2.04
N PHE A 4 -22.09 3.66 -2.20
CA PHE A 4 -21.00 3.50 -1.22
C PHE A 4 -20.37 4.84 -0.79
N LEU A 5 -20.74 5.94 -1.45
CA LEU A 5 -20.32 7.28 -1.09
C LEU A 5 -21.43 8.27 -1.46
N THR A 6 -21.86 9.06 -0.47
CA THR A 6 -22.79 10.18 -0.65
C THR A 6 -22.28 11.35 0.17
N GLY A 7 -22.42 12.56 -0.34
CA GLY A 7 -22.03 13.75 0.39
C GLY A 7 -22.48 15.01 -0.31
N GLU A 8 -22.46 16.10 0.45
CA GLU A 8 -22.69 17.45 -0.06
C GLU A 8 -21.48 18.30 0.34
N SER A 9 -21.05 19.16 -0.57
CA SER A 9 -19.95 20.08 -0.32
C SER A 9 -20.46 21.51 -0.51
N PRO A 10 -20.31 22.40 0.50
CA PRO A 10 -20.65 23.80 0.33
C PRO A 10 -19.64 24.43 -0.64
N LEU A 11 -20.05 24.56 -1.89
CA LEU A 11 -19.26 25.21 -2.92
C LEU A 11 -19.58 26.70 -2.94
N SER A 12 -18.60 27.52 -2.53
CA SER A 12 -18.72 28.98 -2.52
C SER A 12 -17.93 29.57 -3.69
N GLY A 13 -18.60 30.26 -4.60
CA GLY A 13 -17.92 30.97 -5.67
C GLY A 13 -18.82 31.44 -6.80
N THR A 14 -18.37 32.49 -7.48
CA THR A 14 -19.01 32.99 -8.69
C THR A 14 -18.20 32.57 -9.91
N ILE A 15 -18.89 32.19 -10.98
CA ILE A 15 -18.29 32.01 -12.31
C ILE A 15 -18.46 33.34 -13.05
N PRO A 16 -17.37 34.04 -13.41
CA PRO A 16 -17.50 35.30 -14.13
C PRO A 16 -18.10 35.08 -15.53
N ALA A 17 -18.74 36.12 -16.06
CA ALA A 17 -19.32 36.06 -17.40
C ALA A 17 -18.26 35.68 -18.45
N ARG A 18 -18.58 34.68 -19.30
CA ARG A 18 -17.64 34.10 -20.28
C ARG A 18 -16.35 33.53 -19.68
N GLY A 19 -16.33 33.27 -18.37
CA GLY A 19 -15.21 32.64 -17.69
C GLY A 19 -15.41 31.15 -17.47
N GLN A 20 -14.34 30.48 -17.08
CA GLN A 20 -14.33 29.10 -16.64
C GLN A 20 -13.78 29.03 -15.23
N ARG A 21 -14.29 28.10 -14.43
CA ARG A 21 -13.76 27.80 -13.10
C ARG A 21 -13.73 26.31 -12.89
N THR A 22 -12.57 25.79 -12.50
CA THR A 22 -12.43 24.42 -12.02
C THR A 22 -12.83 24.36 -10.56
N VAL A 23 -13.70 23.42 -10.21
CA VAL A 23 -14.14 23.18 -8.84
C VAL A 23 -13.60 21.83 -8.39
N THR A 24 -12.84 21.82 -7.32
CA THR A 24 -12.29 20.60 -6.73
C THR A 24 -13.21 20.13 -5.62
N LEU A 25 -13.76 18.92 -5.78
CA LEU A 25 -14.57 18.26 -4.75
C LEU A 25 -13.69 17.25 -4.02
N PRO A 26 -13.45 17.41 -2.70
CA PRO A 26 -12.77 16.38 -1.94
C PRO A 26 -13.72 15.19 -1.76
N ALA A 27 -13.26 14.02 -2.21
CA ALA A 27 -13.92 12.75 -1.93
C ALA A 27 -12.97 11.87 -1.10
N ARG A 28 -13.49 11.25 -0.04
CA ARG A 28 -12.74 10.29 0.78
C ARG A 28 -13.51 8.97 0.77
N ILE A 29 -12.85 7.93 0.28
CA ILE A 29 -13.37 6.56 0.30
C ILE A 29 -12.67 5.81 1.43
N ARG A 30 -13.44 5.19 2.31
CA ARG A 30 -12.95 4.28 3.34
C ARG A 30 -13.04 2.85 2.82
N PHE A 31 -11.88 2.23 2.59
CA PHE A 31 -11.82 0.90 1.96
C PHE A 31 -12.40 -0.20 2.85
N ASP A 32 -12.27 -0.09 4.17
CA ASP A 32 -12.85 -1.00 5.14
C ASP A 32 -14.38 -1.02 5.05
N GLU A 33 -15.02 0.15 4.98
CA GLU A 33 -16.47 0.26 4.82
C GLU A 33 -16.94 -0.19 3.44
N LEU A 34 -16.15 0.11 2.41
CA LEU A 34 -16.42 -0.32 1.06
C LEU A 34 -16.42 -1.85 0.95
N LEU A 35 -15.43 -2.52 1.54
CA LEU A 35 -15.32 -3.99 1.55
C LEU A 35 -16.47 -4.63 2.35
N GLN A 36 -16.92 -4.00 3.44
CA GLN A 36 -18.09 -4.45 4.19
C GLN A 36 -19.41 -4.25 3.42
N THR A 37 -19.52 -3.14 2.69
CA THR A 37 -20.72 -2.80 1.90
C THR A 37 -20.82 -3.65 0.65
N LEU A 38 -19.67 -3.99 0.05
CA LEU A 38 -19.57 -4.67 -1.23
C LEU A 38 -18.94 -6.06 -1.04
N ASN A 39 -19.72 -6.99 -0.48
CA ASN A 39 -19.33 -8.38 -0.18
C ASN A 39 -18.72 -9.18 -1.36
N ARG A 40 -18.77 -8.66 -2.58
CA ARG A 40 -18.22 -9.28 -3.79
C ARG A 40 -16.84 -8.76 -4.18
N ILE A 41 -16.38 -7.68 -3.56
CA ILE A 41 -15.12 -7.03 -3.91
C ILE A 41 -14.02 -7.56 -3.00
N ARG A 42 -12.89 -7.90 -3.61
CA ARG A 42 -11.70 -8.37 -2.90
C ARG A 42 -10.59 -7.33 -3.04
N PRO A 43 -9.70 -7.23 -2.07
CA PRO A 43 -8.41 -6.57 -2.28
C PRO A 43 -7.74 -7.13 -3.55
N GLY A 44 -7.04 -6.24 -4.26
CA GLY A 44 -6.35 -6.53 -5.51
C GLY A 44 -7.16 -6.24 -6.76
N GLN A 45 -8.41 -5.80 -6.64
CA GLN A 45 -9.31 -5.57 -7.78
C GLN A 45 -9.44 -4.10 -8.14
N THR A 46 -9.79 -3.84 -9.39
CA THR A 46 -10.28 -2.54 -9.84
C THR A 46 -11.81 -2.53 -9.84
N VAL A 47 -12.40 -1.52 -9.22
CA VAL A 47 -13.84 -1.41 -9.01
C VAL A 47 -14.41 -0.30 -9.91
N PRO A 48 -15.31 -0.64 -10.84
CA PRO A 48 -16.02 0.36 -11.62
C PRO A 48 -17.05 1.09 -10.76
N TYR A 49 -17.22 2.38 -11.02
CA TYR A 49 -18.20 3.22 -10.36
C TYR A 49 -18.92 4.14 -11.33
N ASP A 50 -20.16 4.46 -10.98
CA ASP A 50 -20.93 5.55 -11.57
C ASP A 50 -21.06 6.66 -10.54
N ALA A 51 -20.55 7.84 -10.83
CA ALA A 51 -20.68 9.02 -10.01
C ALA A 51 -21.79 9.92 -10.56
N GLN A 52 -22.78 10.18 -9.73
CA GLN A 52 -23.85 11.13 -10.00
C GLN A 52 -23.66 12.35 -9.10
N LEU A 53 -23.42 13.49 -9.73
CA LEU A 53 -23.21 14.77 -9.08
C LEU A 53 -24.38 15.69 -9.43
N GLY A 54 -24.77 16.55 -8.49
CA GLY A 54 -25.73 17.61 -8.76
C GLY A 54 -25.16 18.94 -8.32
N LEU A 55 -24.85 19.79 -9.29
CA LEU A 55 -24.35 21.13 -9.04
C LEU A 55 -25.51 22.11 -8.96
N THR A 56 -25.72 22.74 -7.82
CA THR A 56 -26.72 23.80 -7.68
C THR A 56 -26.09 25.15 -8.02
N VAL A 57 -26.64 25.84 -9.02
CA VAL A 57 -26.18 27.16 -9.45
C VAL A 57 -27.27 28.18 -9.16
N GLY A 58 -26.96 29.19 -8.34
CA GLY A 58 -27.83 30.34 -8.15
C GLY A 58 -27.90 31.17 -9.43
N THR A 59 -29.09 31.52 -9.90
CA THR A 59 -29.28 32.43 -11.04
C THR A 59 -30.16 33.61 -10.62
N PRO A 60 -29.98 34.82 -11.17
CA PRO A 60 -30.83 35.97 -10.82
C PRO A 60 -32.33 35.77 -11.10
N VAL A 61 -32.69 34.80 -11.95
CA VAL A 61 -34.07 34.53 -12.39
C VAL A 61 -34.74 33.44 -11.52
N HIS A 62 -33.97 32.60 -10.82
CA HIS A 62 -34.49 31.52 -9.98
C HIS A 62 -33.91 31.60 -8.58
N GLU A 63 -34.73 32.04 -7.61
CA GLU A 63 -34.36 32.19 -6.21
C GLU A 63 -33.86 30.88 -5.56
N ASN A 64 -34.41 29.73 -5.98
CA ASN A 64 -34.06 28.41 -5.45
C ASN A 64 -32.83 27.76 -6.12
N GLY A 65 -32.21 28.43 -7.10
CA GLY A 65 -31.12 27.88 -7.89
C GLY A 65 -31.53 26.76 -8.85
N MET A 66 -30.71 26.51 -9.86
CA MET A 66 -30.89 25.44 -10.84
C MET A 66 -29.91 24.30 -10.53
N ARG A 67 -30.42 23.07 -10.34
CA ARG A 67 -29.58 21.87 -10.16
C ARG A 67 -29.24 21.27 -11.52
N LEU A 68 -27.96 21.24 -11.85
CA LEU A 68 -27.41 20.62 -13.05
C LEU A 68 -26.94 19.20 -12.71
N PRO A 69 -27.57 18.14 -13.24
CA PRO A 69 -27.10 16.77 -13.06
C PRO A 69 -25.86 16.54 -13.92
N ILE A 70 -24.84 15.93 -13.33
CA ILE A 70 -23.61 15.52 -14.01
C ILE A 70 -23.40 14.06 -13.68
N ALA A 71 -23.19 13.23 -14.70
CA ALA A 71 -22.88 11.82 -14.52
C ALA A 71 -21.51 11.53 -15.15
N THR A 72 -20.69 10.76 -14.43
CA THR A 72 -19.43 10.24 -14.95
C THR A 72 -19.25 8.81 -14.48
N ALA A 73 -18.67 7.97 -15.33
CA ALA A 73 -18.24 6.63 -14.95
C ALA A 73 -16.72 6.60 -14.84
N GLY A 74 -16.20 5.69 -14.02
CA GLY A 74 -14.77 5.50 -13.87
C GLY A 74 -14.45 4.24 -13.09
N GLU A 75 -13.19 4.11 -12.70
CA GLU A 75 -12.71 2.97 -11.94
C GLU A 75 -11.78 3.44 -10.81
N PHE A 76 -11.74 2.71 -9.70
CA PHE A 76 -10.76 2.92 -8.63
C PHE A 76 -10.22 1.58 -8.12
N PRO A 77 -8.96 1.50 -7.68
CA PRO A 77 -8.37 0.26 -7.19
C PRO A 77 -8.77 0.00 -5.74
N ILE A 78 -8.78 -1.27 -5.36
CA ILE A 78 -8.59 -1.68 -3.98
C ILE A 78 -7.26 -2.43 -3.93
N PRO A 79 -6.19 -1.83 -3.41
CA PRO A 79 -4.87 -2.45 -3.36
C PRO A 79 -4.83 -3.60 -2.35
N ASP A 80 -4.13 -4.66 -2.73
CA ASP A 80 -3.74 -5.78 -1.88
C ASP A 80 -2.23 -5.82 -1.70
N ILE A 81 -1.80 -6.40 -0.59
CA ILE A 81 -0.40 -6.57 -0.26
C ILE A 81 0.15 -7.74 -1.09
N PRO A 82 1.29 -7.58 -1.79
CA PRO A 82 1.93 -8.67 -2.48
C PRO A 82 2.17 -9.87 -1.54
N ARG A 83 1.99 -11.08 -2.06
CA ARG A 83 2.33 -12.30 -1.33
C ARG A 83 3.83 -12.51 -1.37
N ILE A 84 4.47 -12.56 -0.21
CA ILE A 84 5.92 -12.77 -0.06
C ILE A 84 6.16 -14.15 0.57
N SER A 85 7.10 -14.90 0.01
CA SER A 85 7.57 -16.18 0.56
C SER A 85 9.07 -16.31 0.39
N VAL A 86 9.74 -16.98 1.32
CA VAL A 86 11.17 -17.27 1.21
C VAL A 86 11.36 -18.43 0.23
N ASP A 87 12.12 -18.18 -0.84
CA ASP A 87 12.52 -19.17 -1.83
C ASP A 87 13.75 -19.94 -1.33
N SER A 88 14.83 -19.21 -0.99
CA SER A 88 16.04 -19.79 -0.44
C SER A 88 16.90 -18.75 0.28
N VAL A 89 17.90 -19.24 1.02
CA VAL A 89 18.98 -18.41 1.61
C VAL A 89 20.32 -18.96 1.14
N ALA A 90 21.17 -18.11 0.57
CA ALA A 90 22.50 -18.49 0.10
C ALA A 90 23.56 -17.69 0.85
N PHE A 91 24.39 -18.36 1.66
CA PHE A 91 25.50 -17.72 2.36
C PHE A 91 26.71 -17.59 1.45
N SER A 92 27.22 -16.38 1.28
CA SER A 92 28.46 -16.12 0.55
C SER A 92 29.67 -16.05 1.48
N GLU A 93 29.47 -15.57 2.71
CA GLU A 93 30.50 -15.50 3.74
C GLU A 93 29.93 -15.93 5.09
N LEU A 94 30.73 -16.68 5.85
CA LEU A 94 30.35 -17.09 7.20
C LEU A 94 31.60 -17.21 8.08
N ASN A 95 31.71 -16.34 9.07
CA ASN A 95 32.70 -16.40 10.13
C ASN A 95 32.06 -16.00 11.48
N LEU A 96 32.82 -16.00 12.57
CA LEU A 96 32.26 -15.74 13.90
C LEU A 96 31.68 -14.33 14.07
N SER A 97 32.26 -13.31 13.41
CA SER A 97 31.84 -11.92 13.55
C SER A 97 30.94 -11.42 12.43
N GLN A 98 30.92 -12.08 11.26
CA GLN A 98 30.17 -11.67 10.09
C GLN A 98 29.66 -12.87 9.29
N ALA A 99 28.38 -12.81 8.93
CA ALA A 99 27.73 -13.64 7.93
C ALA A 99 27.12 -12.73 6.86
N VAL A 100 27.36 -13.06 5.60
CA VAL A 100 26.74 -12.41 4.44
C VAL A 100 25.92 -13.47 3.72
N ALA A 101 24.64 -13.19 3.50
CA ALA A 101 23.75 -14.06 2.76
C ALA A 101 22.89 -13.28 1.77
N THR A 102 22.44 -13.98 0.74
CA THR A 102 21.41 -13.51 -0.19
C THR A 102 20.12 -14.23 0.14
N LEU A 103 19.11 -13.49 0.59
CA LEU A 103 17.76 -13.95 0.81
C LEU A 103 16.99 -13.83 -0.52
N ARG A 104 16.59 -14.97 -1.09
CA ARG A 104 15.75 -15.01 -2.27
C ARG A 104 14.29 -15.06 -1.82
N LEU A 105 13.54 -14.02 -2.15
CA LEU A 105 12.12 -13.90 -1.84
C LEU A 105 11.30 -14.06 -3.10
N LYS A 106 10.41 -15.04 -3.13
CA LYS A 106 9.39 -15.14 -4.16
C LYS A 106 8.26 -14.18 -3.80
N VAL A 107 8.14 -13.10 -4.56
CA VAL A 107 7.13 -12.05 -4.41
C VAL A 107 6.12 -12.16 -5.54
N THR A 108 4.84 -12.20 -5.18
CA THR A 108 3.71 -12.27 -6.12
C THR A 108 2.82 -11.07 -5.94
N ASN A 109 2.69 -10.27 -6.99
CA ASN A 109 1.67 -9.23 -7.05
C ASN A 109 0.29 -9.90 -7.12
N THR A 110 -0.56 -9.69 -6.13
CA THR A 110 -1.94 -10.22 -6.12
C THR A 110 -2.95 -9.25 -6.72
N ASN A 111 -2.49 -8.07 -7.17
CA ASN A 111 -3.31 -7.04 -7.78
C ASN A 111 -3.53 -7.30 -9.29
N GLN A 112 -4.69 -6.89 -9.79
CA GLN A 112 -5.07 -6.88 -11.21
C GLN A 112 -4.46 -5.71 -12.00
N PHE A 113 -3.62 -4.91 -11.35
CA PHE A 113 -2.90 -3.78 -11.94
C PHE A 113 -1.41 -3.88 -11.59
N PRO A 114 -0.54 -3.24 -12.39
CA PRO A 114 0.89 -3.25 -12.13
C PRO A 114 1.22 -2.55 -10.80
N VAL A 115 2.19 -3.09 -10.08
CA VAL A 115 2.69 -2.51 -8.81
C VAL A 115 4.20 -2.51 -8.83
N ALA A 116 4.82 -1.39 -8.45
CA ALA A 116 6.25 -1.35 -8.20
C ALA A 116 6.49 -1.48 -6.69
N LEU A 117 7.30 -2.45 -6.28
CA LEU A 117 7.87 -2.47 -4.94
C LEU A 117 9.04 -1.48 -4.94
N ASP A 118 8.86 -0.34 -4.27
CA ASP A 118 9.78 0.80 -4.32
C ASP A 118 10.77 0.77 -3.16
N GLN A 119 10.29 0.39 -1.97
CA GLN A 119 11.10 0.28 -0.76
C GLN A 119 10.64 -0.91 0.09
N MET A 120 11.59 -1.61 0.71
CA MET A 120 11.30 -2.69 1.65
C MET A 120 12.33 -2.67 2.78
N LEU A 121 12.11 -1.80 3.77
CA LEU A 121 12.92 -1.77 4.97
C LEU A 121 12.47 -2.89 5.90
N THR A 122 13.39 -3.76 6.31
CA THR A 122 13.12 -4.82 7.28
C THR A 122 14.19 -4.84 8.36
N ASN A 123 13.77 -4.82 9.61
CA ASN A 123 14.60 -5.08 10.77
C ASN A 123 14.26 -6.47 11.33
N LEU A 124 15.29 -7.25 11.59
CA LEU A 124 15.18 -8.51 12.32
C LEU A 124 15.81 -8.32 13.70
N SER A 125 15.08 -8.63 14.76
CA SER A 125 15.59 -8.56 16.13
C SER A 125 15.30 -9.83 16.92
N LEU A 126 16.18 -10.10 17.89
CA LEU A 126 16.09 -11.22 18.82
C LEU A 126 16.29 -10.69 20.23
N ASN A 127 15.27 -10.84 21.08
CA ASN A 127 15.20 -10.28 22.43
C ASN A 127 15.53 -8.78 22.50
N GLY A 128 14.97 -8.00 21.56
CA GLY A 128 15.17 -6.56 21.50
C GLY A 128 16.52 -6.12 20.93
N ARG A 129 17.38 -7.07 20.53
CA ARG A 129 18.64 -6.79 19.86
C ARG A 129 18.48 -6.93 18.35
N THR A 130 18.74 -5.86 17.59
CA THR A 130 18.74 -5.90 16.13
C THR A 130 19.87 -6.78 15.62
N LEU A 131 19.53 -7.78 14.81
CA LEU A 131 20.48 -8.72 14.20
C LEU A 131 20.83 -8.31 12.76
N ALA A 132 19.84 -7.84 12.01
CA ALA A 132 20.01 -7.44 10.63
C ALA A 132 19.01 -6.35 10.26
N THR A 133 19.43 -5.45 9.37
CA THR A 133 18.57 -4.52 8.65
C THR A 133 18.82 -4.70 7.16
N THR A 134 17.77 -4.75 6.37
CA THR A 134 17.87 -4.85 4.91
C THR A 134 16.90 -3.86 4.25
N ASP A 135 17.27 -3.41 3.06
CA ASP A 135 16.46 -2.57 2.20
C ASP A 135 16.45 -3.13 0.78
N LEU A 136 15.40 -2.78 0.04
CA LEU A 136 15.33 -2.98 -1.38
C LEU A 136 16.28 -1.99 -2.08
N GLY A 137 17.41 -2.48 -2.58
CA GLY A 137 18.41 -1.62 -3.23
C GLY A 137 17.94 -0.89 -4.51
N ARG A 138 16.82 -1.31 -5.10
CA ARG A 138 16.19 -0.66 -6.26
C ARG A 138 14.72 -1.05 -6.38
N ALA A 139 13.90 -0.16 -6.93
CA ALA A 139 12.52 -0.48 -7.24
C ALA A 139 12.38 -1.68 -8.21
N ILE A 140 11.39 -2.53 -7.97
CA ILE A 140 11.10 -3.72 -8.78
C ILE A 140 9.65 -3.66 -9.24
N GLN A 141 9.44 -3.70 -10.55
CA GLN A 141 8.13 -3.70 -11.16
C GLN A 141 7.53 -5.10 -11.23
N PHE A 142 6.28 -5.24 -10.82
CA PHE A 142 5.49 -6.44 -10.98
C PHE A 142 4.31 -6.17 -11.90
N GLU A 143 4.16 -7.02 -12.91
CA GLU A 143 2.96 -7.07 -13.74
C GLU A 143 1.74 -7.53 -12.92
N PRO A 144 0.50 -7.25 -13.39
CA PRO A 144 -0.71 -7.81 -12.78
C PRO A 144 -0.61 -9.32 -12.57
N ASN A 145 -0.89 -9.80 -11.36
CA ASN A 145 -0.79 -11.21 -10.98
C ASN A 145 0.61 -11.85 -11.17
N GLY A 146 1.64 -11.04 -11.42
CA GLY A 146 2.98 -11.49 -11.73
C GLY A 146 3.78 -11.94 -10.51
N THR A 147 4.64 -12.94 -10.70
CA THR A 147 5.57 -13.44 -9.69
C THR A 147 7.01 -13.24 -10.13
N GLN A 148 7.86 -12.74 -9.23
CA GLN A 148 9.29 -12.64 -9.44
C GLN A 148 10.06 -13.05 -8.18
N VAL A 149 11.32 -13.45 -8.36
CA VAL A 149 12.24 -13.65 -7.24
C VAL A 149 13.05 -12.38 -7.04
N VAL A 150 12.97 -11.83 -5.84
CA VAL A 150 13.72 -10.67 -5.37
C VAL A 150 14.89 -11.16 -4.53
N GLU A 151 16.08 -10.68 -4.84
CA GLU A 151 17.29 -11.01 -4.08
C GLU A 151 17.61 -9.86 -3.13
N LEU A 152 17.64 -10.16 -1.84
CA LEU A 152 17.98 -9.21 -0.79
C LEU A 152 19.29 -9.62 -0.12
N PRO A 153 20.35 -8.80 -0.22
CA PRO A 153 21.53 -9.03 0.59
C PRO A 153 21.21 -8.75 2.06
N ILE A 154 21.61 -9.68 2.91
CA ILE A 154 21.53 -9.57 4.37
C ILE A 154 22.91 -9.79 4.96
N THR A 155 23.27 -8.93 5.91
CA THR A 155 24.53 -9.03 6.66
C THR A 155 24.20 -9.00 8.14
N PHE A 156 24.78 -9.92 8.91
CA PHE A 156 24.59 -9.97 10.36
C PHE A 156 25.81 -10.58 11.06
N SER A 157 25.90 -10.41 12.38
CA SER A 157 26.95 -11.03 13.21
C SER A 157 26.44 -12.34 13.84
N PRO A 158 27.07 -13.49 13.53
CA PRO A 158 26.69 -14.77 14.14
C PRO A 158 26.93 -14.81 15.65
N LEU A 159 27.99 -14.17 16.15
CA LEU A 159 28.23 -14.01 17.59
C LEU A 159 27.07 -13.29 18.27
N ASP A 160 26.59 -12.21 17.65
CA ASP A 160 25.50 -11.39 18.18
C ASP A 160 24.18 -12.15 18.23
N ALA A 161 23.87 -12.88 17.16
CA ALA A 161 22.73 -13.78 17.10
C ALA A 161 22.84 -14.90 18.15
N GLY A 162 24.03 -15.48 18.33
CA GLY A 162 24.29 -16.53 19.31
C GLY A 162 24.11 -16.06 20.74
N VAL A 163 24.63 -14.87 21.10
CA VAL A 163 24.41 -14.25 22.41
C VAL A 163 22.92 -13.97 22.63
N GLY A 164 22.23 -13.40 21.63
CA GLY A 164 20.79 -13.12 21.73
C GLY A 164 19.96 -14.40 21.96
N LEU A 165 20.31 -15.50 21.28
CA LEU A 165 19.67 -16.80 21.47
C LEU A 165 19.98 -17.39 22.85
N PHE A 166 21.22 -17.29 23.31
CA PHE A 166 21.61 -17.78 24.62
C PHE A 166 20.89 -17.06 25.77
N ASP A 167 20.74 -15.74 25.65
CA ASP A 167 19.94 -14.94 26.58
C ASP A 167 18.46 -15.34 26.53
N ALA A 168 17.93 -15.69 25.35
CA ALA A 168 16.57 -16.21 25.18
C ALA A 168 16.32 -17.49 25.97
N LEU A 169 17.25 -18.44 25.84
CA LEU A 169 17.18 -19.72 26.51
C LEU A 169 17.24 -19.56 28.03
N ARG A 170 18.08 -18.64 28.53
CA ARG A 170 18.18 -18.33 29.97
C ARG A 170 16.92 -17.68 30.54
N GLN A 171 16.25 -16.83 29.77
CA GLN A 171 15.07 -16.09 30.19
C GLN A 171 13.76 -16.87 29.99
N SER A 172 13.83 -18.17 29.63
CA SER A 172 12.67 -19.05 29.38
C SER A 172 11.75 -18.55 28.26
N GLY A 173 12.28 -17.83 27.27
CA GLY A 173 11.47 -17.31 26.17
C GLY A 173 12.30 -16.69 25.06
N THR A 174 11.89 -16.96 23.82
CA THR A 174 12.46 -16.32 22.62
C THR A 174 11.48 -15.30 22.08
N LYS A 175 11.86 -14.02 22.10
CA LYS A 175 11.14 -12.98 21.39
C LYS A 175 11.88 -12.66 20.11
N TYR A 176 11.45 -13.24 19.00
CA TYR A 176 11.84 -12.76 17.68
C TYR A 176 10.85 -11.69 17.24
N GLN A 177 11.35 -10.61 16.64
CA GLN A 177 10.49 -9.58 16.06
C GLN A 177 11.05 -9.22 14.69
N THR A 178 10.12 -9.09 13.74
CA THR A 178 10.40 -8.51 12.44
C THR A 178 9.50 -7.32 12.31
N ASP A 179 10.09 -6.15 12.11
CA ASP A 179 9.38 -4.91 11.85
C ASP A 179 9.91 -4.27 10.59
N GLY A 180 9.05 -3.55 9.87
CA GLY A 180 9.46 -3.00 8.59
C GLY A 180 8.50 -1.99 8.00
N THR A 181 8.91 -1.47 6.85
CA THR A 181 8.09 -0.59 6.03
C THR A 181 8.19 -1.03 4.57
N LEU A 182 7.02 -1.27 3.97
CA LEU A 182 6.85 -1.59 2.56
C LEU A 182 6.25 -0.38 1.84
N THR A 183 6.89 0.11 0.79
CA THR A 183 6.32 1.15 -0.07
C THR A 183 6.06 0.58 -1.46
N LEU A 184 4.80 0.66 -1.89
CA LEU A 184 4.34 0.24 -3.21
C LEU A 184 3.98 1.48 -4.04
N GLN A 185 4.46 1.55 -5.27
CA GLN A 185 3.96 2.49 -6.26
C GLN A 185 2.86 1.81 -7.08
N THR A 186 1.69 2.43 -7.14
CA THR A 186 0.57 1.97 -7.95
C THR A 186 0.18 3.06 -8.95
N PRO A 187 -0.57 2.75 -10.02
CA PRO A 187 -1.10 3.75 -10.95
C PRO A 187 -1.95 4.84 -10.27
N PHE A 188 -2.35 4.62 -9.02
CA PHE A 188 -3.25 5.47 -8.26
C PHE A 188 -2.55 6.21 -7.11
N GLY A 189 -1.23 6.04 -7.01
CA GLY A 189 -0.37 6.70 -6.01
C GLY A 189 0.45 5.72 -5.16
N PRO A 190 1.36 6.26 -4.33
CA PRO A 190 2.16 5.47 -3.41
C PRO A 190 1.32 4.97 -2.22
N ILE A 191 1.64 3.76 -1.76
CA ILE A 191 1.04 3.14 -0.59
C ILE A 191 2.17 2.67 0.31
N THR A 192 2.18 3.15 1.55
CA THR A 192 3.16 2.74 2.56
C THR A 192 2.47 1.96 3.66
N MET A 193 3.01 0.79 3.96
CA MET A 193 2.50 -0.12 4.98
C MET A 193 3.61 -0.44 5.98
N LYS A 194 3.24 -0.49 7.26
CA LYS A 194 4.12 -0.96 8.33
C LYS A 194 3.66 -2.35 8.74
N TYR A 195 4.62 -3.24 9.00
CA TYR A 195 4.39 -4.59 9.50
C TYR A 195 5.36 -4.91 10.63
#